data_AF-A0A257X034-F1
#
_entry.id   AF-A0A257X034-F1
#
_cell.length_a   1.000
_cell.length_b   1.000
_cell.length_c   1.000
_cell.angle_alpha   90.00
_cell.angle_beta   90.00
_cell.angle_gamma   90.00
#
_symmetry.space_group_name_H-M   'P 1'
#
loop_
_entity.id
_entity.type
_entity.pdbx_description
1 polymer ?
#
loop_
_entity_poly.entity_id
_entity_poly.type
_entity_poly.pdbx_seq_one_letter_code
_entity_poly.pdbx_strand_id
1 'polypeptide(L)'
;RIVVEAGGSVVLSGVAPNYTQLFHLAGYGNSLAFASTSYGAIRFTANNTTVSGGILLTADAGVHTNFSGANGTTGILINSAITDGGNNFGFTRFAFTRGDGTLTLAAANTYGGATTLGRALSGYSGGVTILDFTAATSPQNDILYNGLVAAGNLNFIGGNSVSVLRLVGKDGQTHSQRFNNVTVSGTHSSLELLPGVGGTVNVTLGTFTRTANGTLSIVAPSSGTVTTTQAAGFVGPWLTYTAANGSRSWAQSAGGLMTNGYAGTLIYTTGSSLSTAPFSAASDVAIDSTSTGDLTLGAGITNLTTLSMSDLTAARQIALGTGQTLRLGTAGGIQLVNGARALTVGVSGQTSTLSAGGAVTNTIGSLFLTNNSSVELLTINSNLANNGSSAVTLIINGAPASRTVLTGTNAHTGGTQISSGILEVRSNGALGTSGTVTVVDGATLALSGNITISRALAAIGGFGDGNNGAIRSISGDNIISGAIGQNAMFMIAADAGASLTIQSTSVMTYSSALTFGGAGTVTVNAVLGGTA
;
A
#
# COMPACT_ATOMS: atom_id res chain seq x y z
N ARG A 1 30.07 -24.12 9.63
CA ARG A 1 29.42 -22.79 9.71
C ARG A 1 29.85 -21.95 8.53
N ILE A 2 29.00 -21.06 8.04
CA ILE A 2 29.30 -20.06 7.00
C ILE A 2 29.27 -18.69 7.68
N VAL A 3 30.29 -17.86 7.48
CA VAL A 3 30.34 -16.52 8.08
C VAL A 3 30.22 -15.50 6.97
N VAL A 4 29.24 -14.59 7.09
CA VAL A 4 29.05 -13.44 6.21
C VAL A 4 29.26 -12.19 7.03
N GLU A 5 30.40 -11.54 6.81
CA GLU A 5 30.75 -10.29 7.48
C GLU A 5 29.94 -9.11 6.91
N ALA A 6 29.91 -8.00 7.65
CA ALA A 6 29.24 -6.78 7.19
C ALA A 6 29.85 -6.32 5.84
N GLY A 7 28.99 -6.08 4.85
CA GLY A 7 29.44 -5.80 3.48
C GLY A 7 29.63 -7.06 2.61
N GLY A 8 29.53 -8.27 3.17
CA GLY A 8 29.55 -9.53 2.43
C GLY A 8 28.15 -9.97 2.00
N SER A 9 28.08 -10.80 0.96
CA SER A 9 26.85 -11.48 0.55
C SER A 9 27.17 -12.92 0.14
N VAL A 10 26.42 -13.89 0.67
CA VAL A 10 26.41 -15.26 0.16
C VAL A 10 25.22 -15.45 -0.79
N VAL A 11 25.48 -16.01 -1.96
CA VAL A 11 24.45 -16.28 -2.97
C VAL A 11 24.04 -17.75 -2.87
N LEU A 12 22.76 -17.99 -2.65
CA LEU A 12 22.18 -19.34 -2.61
C LEU A 12 21.45 -19.62 -3.93
N SER A 13 21.99 -20.56 -4.70
CA SER A 13 21.54 -20.95 -6.03
C SER A 13 21.41 -22.48 -6.16
N GLY A 14 20.94 -22.99 -7.31
CA GLY A 14 20.77 -24.42 -7.59
C GLY A 14 19.30 -24.83 -7.77
N VAL A 15 19.04 -26.14 -7.87
CA VAL A 15 17.67 -26.69 -8.00
C VAL A 15 17.24 -27.24 -6.63
N ALA A 16 16.28 -26.56 -5.99
CA ALA A 16 15.75 -26.91 -4.66
C ALA A 16 16.83 -27.26 -3.60
N PRO A 17 17.87 -26.42 -3.43
CA PRO A 17 18.96 -26.72 -2.52
C PRO A 17 18.51 -26.67 -1.06
N ASN A 18 19.10 -27.52 -0.21
CA ASN A 18 18.97 -27.45 1.25
C ASN A 18 20.34 -27.16 1.88
N TYR A 19 20.47 -26.00 2.52
CA TYR A 19 21.68 -25.56 3.20
C TYR A 19 21.61 -25.91 4.69
N THR A 20 22.43 -26.87 5.11
CA THR A 20 22.42 -27.46 6.47
C THR A 20 23.47 -26.84 7.40
N GLN A 21 24.35 -25.98 6.89
CA GLN A 21 25.35 -25.30 7.70
C GLN A 21 24.75 -24.08 8.40
N LEU A 22 25.10 -23.88 9.68
CA LEU A 22 24.79 -22.66 10.42
C LEU A 22 25.43 -21.44 9.74
N PHE A 23 24.63 -20.41 9.47
CA PHE A 23 25.09 -19.11 8.99
C PHE A 23 25.32 -18.14 10.16
N HIS A 24 26.43 -17.41 10.15
CA HIS A 24 26.64 -16.22 10.98
C HIS A 24 26.51 -15.01 10.07
N LEU A 25 25.54 -14.13 10.32
CA LEU A 25 25.22 -13.01 9.44
C LEU A 25 25.43 -11.66 10.13
N ALA A 26 26.10 -10.76 9.42
CA ALA A 26 26.14 -9.34 9.73
C ALA A 26 25.81 -8.50 8.50
N GLY A 27 25.06 -7.42 8.68
CA GLY A 27 24.81 -6.41 7.66
C GLY A 27 23.80 -6.81 6.57
N TYR A 28 23.66 -5.91 5.61
CA TYR A 28 22.67 -6.00 4.52
C TYR A 28 23.38 -6.12 3.17
N GLY A 29 24.28 -7.09 3.03
CA GLY A 29 25.04 -7.28 1.79
C GLY A 29 26.10 -6.22 1.52
N ASN A 30 26.62 -6.21 0.29
CA ASN A 30 27.64 -5.28 -0.18
C ASN A 30 27.36 -3.82 0.20
N SER A 31 28.24 -3.28 1.05
CA SER A 31 28.20 -1.93 1.58
C SER A 31 29.41 -1.16 1.04
N LEU A 32 29.16 -0.03 0.39
CA LEU A 32 30.07 1.13 0.19
C LEU A 32 31.22 0.99 -0.83
N ALA A 33 30.90 1.06 -2.13
CA ALA A 33 31.77 1.67 -3.16
C ALA A 33 31.11 1.72 -4.55
N PHE A 34 30.16 0.82 -4.84
CA PHE A 34 29.58 0.71 -6.18
C PHE A 34 28.07 0.41 -6.15
N ALA A 35 27.32 1.34 -6.75
CA ALA A 35 26.01 1.17 -7.37
C ALA A 35 24.75 1.03 -6.48
N SER A 36 23.65 1.44 -7.10
CA SER A 36 22.24 1.50 -6.70
C SER A 36 21.59 0.16 -6.27
N THR A 37 22.37 -0.89 -5.98
CA THR A 37 21.88 -2.23 -5.58
C THR A 37 22.62 -2.73 -4.35
N SER A 38 21.95 -2.83 -3.19
CA SER A 38 22.48 -3.60 -2.04
C SER A 38 21.70 -4.90 -1.89
N TYR A 39 22.42 -6.03 -1.96
CA TYR A 39 21.85 -7.37 -1.76
C TYR A 39 21.71 -7.70 -0.28
N GLY A 40 21.12 -8.83 0.10
CA GLY A 40 21.14 -9.29 1.50
C GLY A 40 22.47 -9.92 1.88
N ALA A 41 22.75 -10.06 3.18
CA ALA A 41 23.82 -10.93 3.66
C ALA A 41 23.64 -12.36 3.13
N ILE A 42 22.39 -12.82 3.00
CA ILE A 42 22.01 -13.93 2.13
C ILE A 42 21.22 -13.39 0.94
N ARG A 43 21.60 -13.78 -0.29
CA ARG A 43 20.85 -13.54 -1.52
C ARG A 43 20.33 -14.87 -2.08
N PHE A 44 19.01 -15.05 -2.07
CA PHE A 44 18.35 -16.21 -2.67
C PHE A 44 18.08 -15.96 -4.16
N THR A 45 18.66 -16.76 -5.04
CA THR A 45 18.44 -16.68 -6.51
C THR A 45 17.73 -17.91 -7.08
N ALA A 46 17.60 -18.97 -6.29
CA ALA A 46 16.90 -20.20 -6.66
C ALA A 46 15.59 -20.37 -5.90
N ASN A 47 14.54 -20.76 -6.62
CA ASN A 47 13.26 -21.14 -6.02
C ASN A 47 13.41 -22.40 -5.16
N ASN A 48 12.51 -22.58 -4.19
CA ASN A 48 12.44 -23.76 -3.34
C ASN A 48 13.73 -24.02 -2.53
N THR A 49 14.46 -22.96 -2.17
CA THR A 49 15.67 -23.07 -1.34
C THR A 49 15.28 -23.24 0.12
N THR A 50 15.85 -24.24 0.79
CA THR A 50 15.71 -24.46 2.24
C THR A 50 17.00 -24.10 2.98
N VAL A 51 16.88 -23.43 4.13
CA VAL A 51 17.96 -23.24 5.11
C VAL A 51 17.57 -23.95 6.40
N SER A 52 18.21 -25.09 6.65
CA SER A 52 17.97 -25.94 7.82
C SER A 52 19.09 -25.90 8.85
N GLY A 53 20.25 -25.30 8.51
CA GLY A 53 21.36 -25.13 9.43
C GLY A 53 21.18 -24.06 10.51
N GLY A 54 20.15 -23.23 10.39
CA GLY A 54 19.88 -22.09 11.28
C GLY A 54 20.70 -20.85 10.90
N ILE A 55 20.38 -19.75 11.57
CA ILE A 55 21.03 -18.45 11.38
C ILE A 55 21.35 -17.84 12.76
N LEU A 56 22.59 -17.40 12.95
CA LEU A 56 23.02 -16.57 14.05
C LEU A 56 23.29 -15.16 13.53
N LEU A 57 22.57 -14.16 14.02
CA LEU A 57 22.83 -12.76 13.79
C LEU A 57 24.00 -12.32 14.68
N THR A 58 25.04 -11.78 14.07
CA THR A 58 26.20 -11.19 14.75
C THR A 58 26.20 -9.65 14.68
N ALA A 59 25.25 -9.10 13.94
CA ALA A 59 24.84 -7.69 13.89
C ALA A 59 23.41 -7.65 13.30
N ASP A 60 22.81 -6.47 13.19
CA ASP A 60 21.64 -6.31 12.33
C ASP A 60 21.95 -6.83 10.93
N ALA A 61 21.12 -7.73 10.43
CA ALA A 61 21.36 -8.36 9.14
C ALA A 61 20.09 -8.59 8.37
N GLY A 62 20.23 -8.77 7.06
CA GLY A 62 19.08 -9.04 6.22
C GLY A 62 19.30 -10.06 5.13
N VAL A 63 18.19 -10.63 4.71
CA VAL A 63 18.12 -11.60 3.62
C VAL A 63 17.31 -11.03 2.47
N HIS A 64 17.70 -11.42 1.26
CA HIS A 64 17.16 -10.88 0.03
C HIS A 64 16.65 -12.00 -0.87
N THR A 65 15.36 -11.98 -1.19
CA THR A 65 14.81 -12.79 -2.29
C THR A 65 14.94 -12.02 -3.59
N ASN A 66 15.78 -12.53 -4.49
CA ASN A 66 16.03 -11.94 -5.80
C ASN A 66 14.84 -12.22 -6.76
N PHE A 67 15.08 -12.13 -8.08
CA PHE A 67 14.19 -12.61 -9.13
C PHE A 67 14.86 -13.72 -9.96
N SER A 68 14.05 -14.59 -10.55
CA SER A 68 14.44 -15.58 -11.57
C SER A 68 13.58 -15.39 -12.81
N GLY A 69 14.16 -14.88 -13.90
CA GLY A 69 13.40 -14.56 -15.11
C GLY A 69 12.39 -13.43 -14.87
N ALA A 70 11.11 -13.67 -15.15
CA ALA A 70 10.04 -12.71 -14.90
C ALA A 70 9.70 -12.60 -13.40
N ASN A 71 9.68 -13.70 -12.66
CA ASN A 71 9.09 -13.79 -11.32
C ASN A 71 10.11 -13.59 -10.18
N GLY A 72 9.64 -13.17 -9.01
CA GLY A 72 10.41 -13.16 -7.78
C GLY A 72 10.81 -14.57 -7.34
N THR A 73 11.91 -14.69 -6.59
CA THR A 73 12.34 -15.97 -6.04
C THR A 73 11.35 -16.43 -4.96
N THR A 74 10.72 -17.60 -5.16
CA THR A 74 9.66 -18.15 -4.30
C THR A 74 10.04 -19.49 -3.66
N GLY A 75 9.25 -19.91 -2.67
CA GLY A 75 9.42 -21.19 -1.98
C GLY A 75 10.64 -21.21 -1.05
N ILE A 76 11.15 -20.05 -0.63
CA ILE A 76 12.25 -20.02 0.32
C ILE A 76 11.74 -20.44 1.70
N LEU A 77 12.40 -21.40 2.33
CA LEU A 77 12.06 -21.91 3.65
C LEU A 77 13.26 -21.79 4.59
N ILE A 78 13.08 -21.11 5.72
CA ILE A 78 13.99 -21.18 6.86
C ILE A 78 13.26 -21.95 7.96
N ASN A 79 13.64 -23.22 8.15
CA ASN A 79 13.00 -24.14 9.09
C ASN A 79 13.90 -24.50 10.29
N SER A 80 14.91 -23.67 10.54
CA SER A 80 15.73 -23.67 11.75
C SER A 80 15.84 -22.25 12.29
N ALA A 81 16.11 -22.12 13.59
CA ALA A 81 15.98 -20.85 14.29
C ALA A 81 16.93 -19.77 13.75
N ILE A 82 16.39 -18.54 13.65
CA ILE A 82 17.17 -17.31 13.61
C ILE A 82 17.37 -16.85 15.05
N THR A 83 18.61 -16.69 15.47
CA THR A 83 19.03 -16.35 16.84
C THR A 83 20.02 -15.18 16.82
N ASP A 84 20.27 -14.51 17.94
CA ASP A 84 21.23 -13.40 18.03
C ASP A 84 22.12 -13.47 19.29
N GLY A 85 22.06 -14.59 20.04
CA GLY A 85 22.76 -14.73 21.31
C GLY A 85 22.30 -13.77 22.42
N GLY A 86 21.10 -13.19 22.31
CA GLY A 86 20.56 -12.22 23.27
C GLY A 86 21.03 -10.78 23.04
N ASN A 87 21.66 -10.49 21.91
CA ASN A 87 22.22 -9.16 21.59
C ASN A 87 21.20 -8.17 21.01
N ASN A 88 19.95 -8.58 20.83
CA ASN A 88 18.86 -7.74 20.34
C ASN A 88 19.08 -7.20 18.91
N PHE A 89 19.66 -8.02 18.03
CA PHE A 89 19.89 -7.65 16.63
C PHE A 89 18.62 -7.79 15.79
N GLY A 90 18.44 -6.86 14.86
CA GLY A 90 17.31 -6.83 13.93
C GLY A 90 17.48 -7.77 12.75
N PHE A 91 16.37 -8.31 12.29
CA PHE A 91 16.28 -9.13 11.08
C PHE A 91 15.48 -8.39 10.01
N THR A 92 16.11 -8.16 8.87
CA THR A 92 15.46 -7.49 7.73
C THR A 92 15.26 -8.47 6.58
N ARG A 93 14.03 -8.54 6.07
CA ARG A 93 13.73 -9.21 4.81
C ARG A 93 13.41 -8.17 3.75
N PHE A 94 13.94 -8.37 2.55
CA PHE A 94 13.59 -7.56 1.40
C PHE A 94 13.64 -8.35 0.10
N ALA A 95 13.03 -7.78 -0.93
CA ALA A 95 13.00 -8.26 -2.30
C ALA A 95 13.17 -7.05 -3.22
N PHE A 96 13.59 -7.29 -4.46
CA PHE A 96 13.33 -6.29 -5.50
C PHE A 96 11.82 -6.06 -5.65
N THR A 97 11.43 -4.96 -6.28
CA THR A 97 10.02 -4.56 -6.51
C THR A 97 9.27 -5.45 -7.51
N ARG A 98 9.52 -6.76 -7.49
CA ARG A 98 8.73 -7.83 -8.10
C ARG A 98 8.22 -8.68 -6.93
N GLY A 99 7.26 -8.13 -6.18
CA GLY A 99 6.94 -8.53 -4.80
C GLY A 99 6.26 -9.88 -4.60
N ASP A 100 6.27 -10.76 -5.60
CA ASP A 100 5.78 -12.13 -5.51
C ASP A 100 6.78 -13.07 -4.82
N GLY A 101 8.04 -12.66 -4.65
CA GLY A 101 9.04 -13.45 -3.95
C GLY A 101 8.62 -13.81 -2.52
N THR A 102 8.71 -15.10 -2.14
CA THR A 102 8.22 -15.62 -0.85
C THR A 102 9.35 -16.15 0.04
N LEU A 103 9.26 -15.87 1.34
CA LEU A 103 10.06 -16.50 2.41
C LEU A 103 9.13 -16.97 3.52
N THR A 104 9.25 -18.24 3.86
CA THR A 104 8.58 -18.87 4.98
C THR A 104 9.55 -19.05 6.14
N LEU A 105 9.14 -18.60 7.33
CA LEU A 105 9.77 -18.89 8.61
C LEU A 105 8.89 -19.90 9.34
N ALA A 106 9.48 -21.04 9.70
CA ALA A 106 8.74 -22.20 10.23
C ALA A 106 9.40 -22.80 11.48
N ALA A 107 10.22 -22.01 12.18
CA ALA A 107 10.93 -22.41 13.39
C ALA A 107 10.81 -21.34 14.48
N ALA A 108 11.10 -21.71 15.72
CA ALA A 108 11.13 -20.79 16.85
C ALA A 108 12.34 -19.84 16.75
N ASN A 109 12.13 -18.61 16.29
CA ASN A 109 13.17 -17.58 16.18
C ASN A 109 13.27 -16.78 17.48
N THR A 110 14.48 -16.55 17.97
CA THR A 110 14.73 -15.97 19.30
C THR A 110 15.56 -14.69 19.27
N TYR A 111 15.73 -14.05 18.11
CA TYR A 111 16.36 -12.74 18.03
C TYR A 111 15.46 -11.66 18.67
N GLY A 112 16.04 -10.67 19.34
CA GLY A 112 15.28 -9.65 20.08
C GLY A 112 14.99 -8.37 19.29
N GLY A 113 15.82 -8.04 18.30
CA GLY A 113 15.71 -6.77 17.56
C GLY A 113 14.55 -6.75 16.58
N ALA A 114 14.30 -5.59 15.96
CA ALA A 114 13.13 -5.39 15.10
C ALA A 114 13.11 -6.33 13.88
N THR A 115 11.91 -6.76 13.47
CA THR A 115 11.65 -7.38 12.18
C THR A 115 11.31 -6.28 11.18
N THR A 116 12.11 -6.15 10.12
CA THR A 116 11.86 -5.14 9.07
C THR A 116 11.56 -5.82 7.74
N LEU A 117 10.43 -5.45 7.12
CA LEU A 117 9.97 -5.97 5.84
C LEU A 117 10.05 -4.86 4.79
N GLY A 118 11.09 -4.93 3.97
CA GLY A 118 11.43 -3.95 2.94
C GLY A 118 12.63 -3.09 3.30
N ARG A 119 12.95 -2.13 2.43
CA ARG A 119 14.07 -1.20 2.59
C ARG A 119 13.72 0.18 2.07
N ALA A 120 14.19 1.21 2.76
CA ALA A 120 14.03 2.61 2.34
C ALA A 120 15.01 2.97 1.20
N LEU A 121 15.00 2.18 0.14
CA LEU A 121 15.80 2.36 -1.08
C LEU A 121 14.91 2.11 -2.29
N SER A 122 15.14 2.87 -3.37
CA SER A 122 14.41 2.67 -4.62
C SER A 122 14.59 1.25 -5.14
N GLY A 123 13.52 0.67 -5.69
CA GLY A 123 13.54 -0.67 -6.27
C GLY A 123 13.43 -1.82 -5.27
N TYR A 124 13.16 -1.56 -3.98
CA TYR A 124 12.99 -2.59 -2.96
C TYR A 124 11.58 -2.60 -2.34
N SER A 125 11.13 -3.80 -1.99
CA SER A 125 9.94 -4.07 -1.17
C SER A 125 10.28 -5.16 -0.14
N GLY A 126 9.33 -5.55 0.70
CA GLY A 126 9.45 -6.68 1.62
C GLY A 126 9.16 -8.04 0.99
N GLY A 127 8.57 -8.07 -0.22
CA GLY A 127 7.97 -9.26 -0.79
C GLY A 127 6.93 -9.88 0.16
N VAL A 128 6.71 -11.19 0.04
CA VAL A 128 5.81 -11.93 0.94
C VAL A 128 6.61 -12.68 2.01
N THR A 129 6.38 -12.35 3.27
CA THR A 129 6.96 -13.03 4.43
C THR A 129 5.88 -13.84 5.11
N ILE A 130 6.10 -15.15 5.27
CA ILE A 130 5.12 -16.09 5.80
C ILE A 130 5.64 -16.60 7.14
N LEU A 131 4.84 -16.44 8.19
CA LEU A 131 5.01 -17.14 9.46
C LEU A 131 4.05 -18.34 9.41
N ASP A 132 4.61 -19.53 9.22
CA ASP A 132 3.82 -20.74 8.96
C ASP A 132 3.74 -21.62 10.20
N PHE A 133 2.64 -21.52 10.95
CA PHE A 133 2.40 -22.34 12.15
C PHE A 133 1.95 -23.77 11.82
N THR A 134 1.78 -24.13 10.54
CA THR A 134 1.35 -25.48 10.14
C THR A 134 2.51 -26.48 10.14
N ALA A 135 3.74 -25.99 9.96
CA ALA A 135 4.93 -26.79 9.84
C ALA A 135 5.28 -27.55 11.13
N ALA A 136 5.83 -28.77 10.98
CA ALA A 136 6.19 -29.62 12.11
C ALA A 136 7.27 -29.01 13.04
N THR A 137 8.12 -28.13 12.51
CA THR A 137 9.18 -27.44 13.25
C THR A 137 8.70 -26.16 13.95
N SER A 138 7.46 -25.74 13.73
CA SER A 138 6.96 -24.48 14.25
C SER A 138 6.54 -24.58 15.72
N PRO A 139 6.82 -23.54 16.53
CA PRO A 139 6.28 -23.46 17.87
C PRO A 139 4.75 -23.26 17.83
N GLN A 140 4.07 -23.55 18.94
CA GLN A 140 2.63 -23.32 19.06
C GLN A 140 2.28 -21.83 18.89
N ASN A 141 3.08 -20.94 19.46
CA ASN A 141 2.91 -19.49 19.41
C ASN A 141 4.27 -18.83 19.18
N ASP A 142 4.25 -17.59 18.68
CA ASP A 142 5.42 -16.75 18.46
C ASP A 142 6.51 -17.46 17.63
N ILE A 143 6.34 -17.51 16.31
CA ILE A 143 7.43 -17.90 15.40
C ILE A 143 8.57 -16.88 15.50
N LEU A 144 8.24 -15.60 15.64
CA LEU A 144 9.20 -14.54 15.94
C LEU A 144 9.18 -14.22 17.43
N TYR A 145 10.35 -13.90 18.00
CA TYR A 145 10.50 -13.56 19.42
C TYR A 145 10.09 -14.69 20.37
N ASN A 146 10.23 -15.94 19.92
CA ASN A 146 9.85 -17.12 20.69
C ASN A 146 10.58 -17.16 22.03
N GLY A 147 9.84 -17.35 23.11
CA GLY A 147 10.40 -17.42 24.47
C GLY A 147 10.94 -16.10 25.02
N LEU A 148 10.88 -14.99 24.26
CA LEU A 148 11.29 -13.68 24.74
C LEU A 148 10.17 -13.00 25.52
N VAL A 149 10.57 -12.29 26.60
CA VAL A 149 9.66 -11.52 27.45
C VAL A 149 8.96 -10.43 26.64
N ALA A 150 9.74 -9.67 25.86
CA ALA A 150 9.24 -8.64 24.97
C ALA A 150 9.49 -9.01 23.50
N ALA A 151 8.50 -8.73 22.65
CA ALA A 151 8.67 -8.83 21.21
C ALA A 151 9.38 -7.57 20.66
N GLY A 152 10.08 -7.71 19.54
CA GLY A 152 10.64 -6.58 18.81
C GLY A 152 9.59 -5.82 18.00
N ASN A 153 9.99 -4.65 17.48
CA ASN A 153 9.13 -3.84 16.60
C ASN A 153 8.91 -4.52 15.26
N LEU A 154 7.79 -4.20 14.60
CA LEU A 154 7.50 -4.59 13.23
C LEU A 154 7.56 -3.35 12.32
N ASN A 155 8.48 -3.36 11.37
CA ASN A 155 8.64 -2.25 10.42
C ASN A 155 8.22 -2.70 9.02
N PHE A 156 7.21 -2.04 8.47
CA PHE A 156 6.80 -2.18 7.08
C PHE A 156 7.39 -1.04 6.24
N ILE A 157 8.04 -1.40 5.14
CA ILE A 157 8.55 -0.47 4.14
C ILE A 157 8.06 -0.95 2.76
N GLY A 158 6.97 -0.36 2.28
CA GLY A 158 6.40 -0.67 0.96
C GLY A 158 7.23 -0.11 -0.19
N GLY A 159 7.26 -0.82 -1.31
CA GLY A 159 7.89 -0.36 -2.57
C GLY A 159 6.89 -0.29 -3.72
N ASN A 160 7.37 -0.34 -4.97
CA ASN A 160 6.45 -0.54 -6.09
C ASN A 160 5.71 -1.88 -6.07
N SER A 161 6.13 -2.82 -5.23
CA SER A 161 5.31 -3.95 -4.80
C SER A 161 5.02 -3.88 -3.31
N VAL A 162 3.95 -4.55 -2.91
CA VAL A 162 3.47 -4.62 -1.53
C VAL A 162 4.46 -5.39 -0.65
N SER A 163 4.72 -4.88 0.55
CA SER A 163 5.40 -5.64 1.60
C SER A 163 4.37 -6.37 2.44
N VAL A 164 4.37 -7.70 2.41
CA VAL A 164 3.36 -8.54 3.04
C VAL A 164 3.96 -9.33 4.20
N LEU A 165 3.30 -9.25 5.36
CA LEU A 165 3.44 -10.24 6.44
C LEU A 165 2.18 -11.09 6.47
N ARG A 166 2.35 -12.41 6.36
CA ARG A 166 1.26 -13.38 6.36
C ARG A 166 1.46 -14.38 7.49
N LEU A 167 0.45 -14.56 8.32
CA LEU A 167 0.42 -15.57 9.39
C LEU A 167 -0.51 -16.69 8.94
N VAL A 168 0.02 -17.91 8.81
CA VAL A 168 -0.74 -19.09 8.39
C VAL A 168 -0.90 -20.01 9.59
N GLY A 169 -2.13 -20.22 10.05
CA GLY A 169 -2.47 -21.07 11.18
C GLY A 169 -2.79 -22.51 10.79
N LYS A 170 -2.60 -23.45 11.72
CA LYS A 170 -2.97 -24.86 11.53
C LYS A 170 -4.45 -25.12 11.81
N ASP A 171 -5.01 -26.09 11.09
CA ASP A 171 -6.39 -26.55 11.26
C ASP A 171 -6.66 -26.97 12.70
N GLY A 172 -7.81 -26.56 13.24
CA GLY A 172 -8.27 -26.88 14.59
C GLY A 172 -7.39 -26.32 15.73
N GLN A 173 -6.38 -25.51 15.44
CA GLN A 173 -5.44 -25.00 16.43
C GLN A 173 -5.53 -23.49 16.60
N THR A 174 -5.19 -23.01 17.79
CA THR A 174 -5.06 -21.57 18.08
C THR A 174 -3.60 -21.18 18.11
N HIS A 175 -3.23 -20.19 17.30
CA HIS A 175 -1.90 -19.62 17.23
C HIS A 175 -1.93 -18.13 17.54
N SER A 176 -0.83 -17.62 18.09
CA SER A 176 -0.64 -16.20 18.36
C SER A 176 0.76 -15.76 17.96
N GLN A 177 0.88 -14.54 17.43
CA GLN A 177 2.17 -13.87 17.21
C GLN A 177 2.14 -12.48 17.87
N ARG A 178 3.19 -12.15 18.63
CA ARG A 178 3.35 -10.83 19.24
C ARG A 178 4.38 -9.98 18.49
N PHE A 179 4.11 -8.68 18.44
CA PHE A 179 5.04 -7.61 18.06
C PHE A 179 4.88 -6.44 19.03
N ASN A 180 5.92 -5.63 19.15
CA ASN A 180 5.83 -4.32 19.79
C ASN A 180 5.28 -3.29 18.78
N ASN A 181 5.79 -2.06 18.77
CA ASN A 181 5.28 -0.99 17.91
C ASN A 181 5.42 -1.33 16.42
N VAL A 182 4.47 -0.82 15.65
CA VAL A 182 4.41 -0.98 14.20
C VAL A 182 4.76 0.34 13.53
N THR A 183 5.75 0.33 12.65
CA THR A 183 6.07 1.48 11.78
C THR A 183 5.71 1.16 10.34
N VAL A 184 5.05 2.10 9.65
CA VAL A 184 4.64 1.95 8.25
C VAL A 184 5.21 3.09 7.42
N SER A 185 5.94 2.74 6.36
CA SER A 185 6.64 3.68 5.48
C SER A 185 6.62 3.22 4.02
N GLY A 186 7.19 4.03 3.13
CA GLY A 186 7.21 3.74 1.69
C GLY A 186 5.83 3.95 1.05
N THR A 187 5.32 2.94 0.35
CA THR A 187 4.06 3.01 -0.42
C THR A 187 2.92 2.22 0.23
N HIS A 188 2.88 0.89 0.08
CA HIS A 188 1.83 -0.01 0.56
C HIS A 188 2.40 -1.27 1.21
N SER A 189 1.74 -1.70 2.27
CA SER A 189 2.05 -2.92 2.99
C SER A 189 0.78 -3.62 3.46
N SER A 190 0.88 -4.91 3.72
CA SER A 190 -0.25 -5.77 4.10
C SER A 190 0.12 -6.67 5.28
N LEU A 191 -0.80 -6.80 6.23
CA LEU A 191 -0.79 -7.81 7.28
C LEU A 191 -1.98 -8.74 7.08
N GLU A 192 -1.70 -10.02 6.84
CA GLU A 192 -2.69 -11.03 6.48
C GLU A 192 -2.72 -12.15 7.52
N LEU A 193 -3.88 -12.42 8.10
CA LEU A 193 -4.07 -13.51 9.05
C LEU A 193 -4.95 -14.59 8.41
N LEU A 194 -4.41 -15.78 8.24
CA LEU A 194 -5.05 -16.90 7.57
C LEU A 194 -5.12 -18.10 8.53
N PRO A 195 -6.20 -18.22 9.35
CA PRO A 195 -6.37 -19.39 10.19
C PRO A 195 -6.68 -20.63 9.35
N GLY A 196 -6.19 -21.78 9.81
CA GLY A 196 -6.61 -23.07 9.27
C GLY A 196 -8.09 -23.33 9.53
N VAL A 197 -8.65 -24.34 8.88
CA VAL A 197 -10.06 -24.72 9.05
C VAL A 197 -10.33 -25.06 10.51
N GLY A 198 -11.33 -24.41 11.11
CA GLY A 198 -11.63 -24.55 12.55
C GLY A 198 -10.53 -24.06 13.50
N GLY A 199 -9.47 -23.47 12.97
CA GLY A 199 -8.37 -22.88 13.73
C GLY A 199 -8.59 -21.40 14.03
N THR A 200 -7.65 -20.79 14.74
CA THR A 200 -7.66 -19.38 15.14
C THR A 200 -6.25 -18.81 15.03
N VAL A 201 -6.11 -17.60 14.50
CA VAL A 201 -4.82 -16.88 14.46
C VAL A 201 -5.00 -15.51 15.08
N ASN A 202 -4.24 -15.22 16.13
CA ASN A 202 -4.20 -13.93 16.78
C ASN A 202 -2.88 -13.21 16.48
N VAL A 203 -2.94 -11.89 16.41
CA VAL A 203 -1.74 -11.05 16.46
C VAL A 203 -1.91 -9.99 17.53
N THR A 204 -0.85 -9.72 18.29
CA THR A 204 -0.78 -8.60 19.24
C THR A 204 0.24 -7.61 18.74
N LEU A 205 -0.17 -6.34 18.64
CA LEU A 205 0.62 -5.23 18.12
C LEU A 205 0.73 -4.13 19.17
N GLY A 206 1.78 -3.33 19.10
CA GLY A 206 1.90 -2.10 19.87
C GLY A 206 1.10 -0.95 19.25
N THR A 207 1.65 0.26 19.37
CA THR A 207 1.12 1.46 18.70
C THR A 207 1.56 1.51 17.23
N PHE A 208 0.80 2.27 16.43
CA PHE A 208 1.06 2.44 15.01
C PHE A 208 1.64 3.82 14.73
N THR A 209 2.76 3.87 13.99
CA THR A 209 3.36 5.11 13.49
C THR A 209 3.50 5.05 11.97
N ARG A 210 3.09 6.13 11.30
CA ARG A 210 3.27 6.29 9.86
C ARG A 210 4.37 7.30 9.57
N THR A 211 5.20 7.01 8.57
CA THR A 211 6.15 7.96 7.97
C THR A 211 5.95 8.03 6.46
N ALA A 212 6.27 9.19 5.86
CA ALA A 212 6.10 9.46 4.44
C ALA A 212 4.68 9.07 3.92
N ASN A 213 4.61 8.36 2.80
CA ASN A 213 3.36 7.98 2.14
C ASN A 213 2.90 6.56 2.49
N GLY A 214 3.44 5.96 3.55
CA GLY A 214 3.18 4.58 3.91
C GLY A 214 1.70 4.32 4.17
N THR A 215 1.17 3.25 3.59
CA THR A 215 -0.19 2.75 3.82
C THR A 215 -0.13 1.30 4.27
N LEU A 216 -1.07 0.91 5.13
CA LEU A 216 -1.17 -0.46 5.64
C LEU A 216 -2.60 -0.97 5.46
N SER A 217 -2.74 -2.16 4.89
CA SER A 217 -3.98 -2.94 4.96
C SER A 217 -3.83 -4.06 5.98
N ILE A 218 -4.85 -4.26 6.81
CA ILE A 218 -4.97 -5.42 7.68
C ILE A 218 -6.12 -6.28 7.17
N VAL A 219 -5.84 -7.55 6.90
CA VAL A 219 -6.85 -8.56 6.57
C VAL A 219 -7.03 -9.44 7.81
N ALA A 220 -8.19 -9.28 8.45
CA ALA A 220 -8.56 -10.03 9.65
C ALA A 220 -8.66 -11.53 9.36
N PRO A 221 -8.39 -12.37 10.37
CA PRO A 221 -8.63 -13.80 10.25
C PRO A 221 -10.13 -14.09 10.21
N SER A 222 -10.53 -15.22 9.61
CA SER A 222 -11.90 -15.72 9.75
C SER A 222 -12.24 -16.12 11.19
N SER A 223 -11.22 -16.42 12.01
CA SER A 223 -11.31 -16.61 13.46
C SER A 223 -10.02 -16.13 14.13
N GLY A 224 -10.16 -15.28 15.15
CA GLY A 224 -9.06 -14.67 15.90
C GLY A 224 -9.14 -13.15 15.94
N THR A 225 -8.10 -12.53 16.46
CA THR A 225 -8.10 -11.10 16.77
C THR A 225 -6.80 -10.41 16.38
N VAL A 226 -6.91 -9.10 16.11
CA VAL A 226 -5.78 -8.18 15.98
C VAL A 226 -5.83 -7.27 17.20
N THR A 227 -5.09 -7.62 18.25
CA THR A 227 -5.03 -6.84 19.50
C THR A 227 -3.98 -5.74 19.36
N THR A 228 -4.22 -4.57 19.96
CA THR A 228 -3.34 -3.41 19.89
C THR A 228 -3.31 -2.60 21.19
N THR A 229 -2.20 -1.91 21.44
CA THR A 229 -2.11 -0.86 22.48
C THR A 229 -2.38 0.54 21.94
N GLN A 230 -2.79 0.68 20.67
CA GLN A 230 -3.18 1.95 20.07
C GLN A 230 -4.39 2.55 20.81
N ALA A 231 -4.31 3.85 21.12
CA ALA A 231 -5.41 4.58 21.75
C ALA A 231 -6.72 4.39 20.96
N ALA A 232 -7.83 4.29 21.67
CA ALA A 232 -9.14 4.05 21.06
C ALA A 232 -9.53 5.19 20.11
N GLY A 233 -10.20 4.84 19.02
CA GLY A 233 -10.66 5.76 17.98
C GLY A 233 -9.95 5.54 16.64
N PHE A 234 -10.07 6.55 15.79
CA PHE A 234 -9.52 6.55 14.44
C PHE A 234 -8.00 6.50 14.43
N VAL A 235 -7.42 5.58 13.67
CA VAL A 235 -5.95 5.50 13.52
C VAL A 235 -5.43 6.41 12.41
N GLY A 236 -6.25 6.62 11.38
CA GLY A 236 -5.97 7.50 10.25
C GLY A 236 -6.33 6.87 8.91
N PRO A 237 -6.48 7.69 7.85
CA PRO A 237 -6.98 7.22 6.54
C PRO A 237 -5.98 6.35 5.76
N TRP A 238 -4.76 6.23 6.30
CA TRP A 238 -3.66 5.46 5.76
C TRP A 238 -3.70 3.98 6.17
N LEU A 239 -4.55 3.60 7.12
CA LEU A 239 -4.73 2.24 7.60
C LEU A 239 -6.15 1.74 7.30
N THR A 240 -6.27 0.67 6.52
CA THR A 240 -7.55 0.00 6.25
C THR A 240 -7.65 -1.35 6.95
N TYR A 241 -8.87 -1.75 7.28
CA TYR A 241 -9.15 -3.05 7.89
C TYR A 241 -10.22 -3.78 7.09
N THR A 242 -9.92 -5.02 6.70
CA THR A 242 -10.87 -5.96 6.09
C THR A 242 -11.29 -6.97 7.15
N ALA A 243 -12.56 -6.98 7.54
CA ALA A 243 -13.11 -7.97 8.46
C ALA A 243 -13.30 -9.33 7.77
N ALA A 244 -13.52 -10.38 8.57
CA ALA A 244 -13.73 -11.76 8.11
C ALA A 244 -14.85 -11.91 7.07
N ASN A 245 -15.89 -11.09 7.17
CA ASN A 245 -17.02 -11.06 6.23
C ASN A 245 -16.73 -10.26 4.94
N GLY A 246 -15.50 -9.76 4.77
CA GLY A 246 -15.08 -8.95 3.62
C GLY A 246 -15.44 -7.47 3.72
N SER A 247 -16.12 -7.01 4.78
CA SER A 247 -16.42 -5.60 5.00
C SER A 247 -15.15 -4.79 5.26
N ARG A 248 -15.04 -3.62 4.64
CA ARG A 248 -13.85 -2.78 4.62
C ARG A 248 -14.17 -1.32 4.96
N SER A 249 -13.28 -0.69 5.69
CA SER A 249 -13.25 0.75 5.95
C SER A 249 -11.84 1.15 6.36
N TRP A 250 -11.61 2.43 6.64
CA TRP A 250 -10.49 2.78 7.51
C TRP A 250 -10.59 2.09 8.86
N ALA A 251 -9.44 1.85 9.47
CA ALA A 251 -9.36 1.15 10.74
C ALA A 251 -9.55 2.08 11.93
N GLN A 252 -10.08 1.50 13.01
CA GLN A 252 -10.12 2.10 14.33
C GLN A 252 -9.60 1.12 15.37
N SER A 253 -9.14 1.64 16.50
CA SER A 253 -8.92 0.87 17.72
C SER A 253 -10.16 0.98 18.61
N ALA A 254 -10.73 -0.16 19.04
CA ALA A 254 -11.86 -0.20 19.96
C ALA A 254 -11.67 -1.35 20.96
N GLY A 255 -11.70 -1.05 22.26
CA GLY A 255 -11.52 -2.06 23.30
C GLY A 255 -10.17 -2.80 23.25
N GLY A 256 -9.12 -2.16 22.72
CA GLY A 256 -7.81 -2.80 22.52
C GLY A 256 -7.73 -3.69 21.28
N LEU A 257 -8.71 -3.65 20.37
CA LEU A 257 -8.73 -4.40 19.12
C LEU A 257 -8.69 -3.45 17.93
N MET A 258 -7.98 -3.84 16.87
CA MET A 258 -8.14 -3.22 15.55
C MET A 258 -9.42 -3.75 14.90
N THR A 259 -10.28 -2.86 14.41
CA THR A 259 -11.52 -3.22 13.72
C THR A 259 -11.73 -2.38 12.46
N ASN A 260 -12.59 -2.86 11.56
CA ASN A 260 -13.26 -2.01 10.59
C ASN A 260 -14.43 -1.25 11.26
N GLY A 261 -15.21 -0.52 10.46
CA GLY A 261 -16.43 0.18 10.87
C GLY A 261 -16.24 1.66 11.13
N TYR A 262 -15.04 2.23 11.01
CA TYR A 262 -14.87 3.67 11.17
C TYR A 262 -15.58 4.42 10.05
N ALA A 263 -16.55 5.26 10.43
CA ALA A 263 -17.34 6.08 9.51
C ALA A 263 -17.39 7.57 9.92
N GLY A 264 -16.52 8.00 10.84
CA GLY A 264 -16.55 9.35 11.42
C GLY A 264 -17.33 9.41 12.74
N THR A 265 -17.20 10.53 13.44
CA THR A 265 -17.75 10.74 14.78
C THR A 265 -18.89 11.75 14.81
N LEU A 266 -19.12 12.48 13.71
CA LEU A 266 -20.14 13.53 13.61
C LEU A 266 -20.97 13.35 12.34
N ILE A 267 -22.24 12.98 12.50
CA ILE A 267 -23.15 12.71 11.38
C ILE A 267 -23.62 14.02 10.73
N TYR A 268 -23.58 14.08 9.40
CA TYR A 268 -24.13 15.20 8.66
C TYR A 268 -25.67 15.21 8.71
N THR A 269 -26.25 16.36 9.07
CA THR A 269 -27.69 16.55 9.05
C THR A 269 -28.10 17.31 7.79
N THR A 270 -29.09 16.80 7.05
CA THR A 270 -29.55 17.46 5.82
C THR A 270 -30.04 18.88 6.07
N GLY A 271 -29.63 19.80 5.20
CA GLY A 271 -29.92 21.24 5.32
C GLY A 271 -28.93 22.02 6.17
N SER A 272 -27.98 21.35 6.84
CA SER A 272 -26.87 22.03 7.54
C SER A 272 -25.74 22.40 6.57
N SER A 273 -24.89 23.36 6.98
CA SER A 273 -23.63 23.65 6.29
C SER A 273 -22.46 23.03 7.03
N LEU A 274 -21.56 22.38 6.30
CA LEU A 274 -20.28 21.87 6.83
C LEU A 274 -19.35 22.98 7.33
N SER A 275 -19.64 24.25 7.02
CA SER A 275 -18.86 25.40 7.49
C SER A 275 -19.33 25.97 8.82
N THR A 276 -20.38 25.41 9.42
CA THR A 276 -20.99 25.91 10.65
C THR A 276 -20.94 24.86 11.76
N ALA A 277 -21.05 25.29 13.01
CA ALA A 277 -21.17 24.37 14.14
C ALA A 277 -22.32 23.36 13.89
N PRO A 278 -22.14 22.07 14.25
CA PRO A 278 -21.05 21.52 15.06
C PRO A 278 -19.76 21.15 14.30
N PHE A 279 -19.69 21.39 12.99
CA PHE A 279 -18.53 21.01 12.18
C PHE A 279 -17.33 21.95 12.40
N SER A 280 -16.13 21.38 12.41
CA SER A 280 -14.87 22.10 12.61
C SER A 280 -13.71 21.37 11.94
N ALA A 281 -12.53 21.98 11.97
CA ALA A 281 -11.30 21.37 11.46
C ALA A 281 -10.90 20.06 12.16
N ALA A 282 -11.48 19.75 13.33
CA ALA A 282 -11.27 18.50 14.06
C ALA A 282 -12.34 17.43 13.75
N SER A 283 -13.37 17.77 12.97
CA SER A 283 -14.50 16.87 12.72
C SER A 283 -14.17 15.79 11.70
N ASP A 284 -14.44 14.55 12.08
CA ASP A 284 -14.58 13.42 11.16
C ASP A 284 -16.05 13.21 10.83
N VAL A 285 -16.45 13.59 9.63
CA VAL A 285 -17.86 13.68 9.24
C VAL A 285 -18.35 12.36 8.65
N ALA A 286 -19.47 11.87 9.16
CA ALA A 286 -20.19 10.71 8.65
C ALA A 286 -21.34 11.13 7.74
N ILE A 287 -21.49 10.46 6.59
CA ILE A 287 -22.61 10.60 5.67
C ILE A 287 -23.33 9.26 5.63
N ASP A 288 -24.36 9.11 6.45
CA ASP A 288 -25.11 7.86 6.58
C ASP A 288 -26.52 7.97 5.99
N SER A 289 -27.33 6.93 6.18
CA SER A 289 -28.71 6.89 5.67
C SER A 289 -29.64 7.98 6.22
N THR A 290 -29.25 8.70 7.29
CA THR A 290 -30.01 9.83 7.84
C THR A 290 -29.66 11.16 7.16
N SER A 291 -28.47 11.25 6.56
CA SER A 291 -28.07 12.36 5.68
C SER A 291 -28.76 12.18 4.33
N THR A 292 -29.96 12.70 4.05
CA THR A 292 -30.73 12.39 2.82
C THR A 292 -30.50 13.33 1.62
N GLY A 293 -29.98 14.53 1.86
CA GLY A 293 -29.67 15.51 0.80
C GLY A 293 -28.17 15.75 0.59
N ASP A 294 -27.87 16.60 -0.38
CA ASP A 294 -26.50 17.04 -0.66
C ASP A 294 -25.87 17.76 0.54
N LEU A 295 -24.55 17.64 0.64
CA LEU A 295 -23.74 18.30 1.65
C LEU A 295 -23.35 19.68 1.14
N THR A 296 -23.73 20.73 1.86
CA THR A 296 -23.43 22.10 1.49
C THR A 296 -22.29 22.68 2.32
N LEU A 297 -21.57 23.63 1.74
CA LEU A 297 -20.49 24.38 2.38
C LEU A 297 -20.84 25.88 2.36
N GLY A 298 -20.26 26.63 3.30
CA GLY A 298 -20.27 28.09 3.27
C GLY A 298 -19.22 28.64 2.30
N ALA A 299 -19.29 29.95 2.06
CA ALA A 299 -18.32 30.63 1.20
C ALA A 299 -16.88 30.45 1.70
N GLY A 300 -15.93 30.33 0.76
CA GLY A 300 -14.49 30.24 1.07
C GLY A 300 -14.05 28.83 1.45
N ILE A 301 -13.28 28.72 2.54
CA ILE A 301 -12.62 27.47 2.95
C ILE A 301 -13.39 26.83 4.12
N THR A 302 -13.86 25.60 3.93
CA THR A 302 -14.35 24.74 5.00
C THR A 302 -13.26 23.74 5.37
N ASN A 303 -12.97 23.60 6.67
CA ASN A 303 -11.96 22.68 7.17
C ASN A 303 -12.61 21.53 7.92
N LEU A 304 -12.19 20.30 7.65
CA LEU A 304 -12.59 19.07 8.35
C LEU A 304 -11.35 18.18 8.54
N THR A 305 -11.44 17.13 9.35
CA THR A 305 -10.39 16.10 9.42
C THR A 305 -10.57 15.10 8.28
N THR A 306 -11.73 14.44 8.22
CA THR A 306 -12.11 13.48 7.18
C THR A 306 -13.61 13.50 6.89
N LEU A 307 -14.01 12.83 5.79
CA LEU A 307 -15.39 12.51 5.45
C LEU A 307 -15.53 11.02 5.12
N SER A 308 -16.60 10.39 5.57
CA SER A 308 -16.90 8.99 5.27
C SER A 308 -18.33 8.84 4.77
N MET A 309 -18.49 8.33 3.56
CA MET A 309 -19.78 7.91 3.02
C MET A 309 -20.07 6.48 3.44
N SER A 310 -21.09 6.31 4.28
CA SER A 310 -21.56 5.02 4.81
C SER A 310 -23.01 4.69 4.48
N ASP A 311 -23.72 5.58 3.76
CA ASP A 311 -25.06 5.25 3.28
C ASP A 311 -25.02 4.16 2.21
N LEU A 312 -25.69 3.05 2.51
CA LEU A 312 -25.81 1.90 1.62
C LEU A 312 -26.97 2.04 0.63
N THR A 313 -27.84 3.05 0.79
CA THR A 313 -29.13 3.15 0.13
C THR A 313 -29.20 4.22 -0.96
N ALA A 314 -28.53 5.36 -0.80
CA ALA A 314 -28.60 6.42 -1.80
C ALA A 314 -27.26 7.13 -2.00
N ALA A 315 -26.99 7.55 -3.24
CA ALA A 315 -25.79 8.32 -3.59
C ALA A 315 -25.86 9.75 -3.03
N ARG A 316 -24.69 10.37 -2.81
CA ARG A 316 -24.61 11.75 -2.29
C ARG A 316 -23.66 12.62 -3.08
N GLN A 317 -23.89 13.92 -3.01
CA GLN A 317 -22.96 14.92 -3.49
C GLN A 317 -22.51 15.83 -2.34
N ILE A 318 -21.22 16.13 -2.30
CA ILE A 318 -20.70 17.29 -1.60
C ILE A 318 -20.72 18.44 -2.60
N ALA A 319 -21.67 19.35 -2.44
CA ALA A 319 -21.98 20.40 -3.41
C ALA A 319 -21.05 21.61 -3.21
N LEU A 320 -19.80 21.50 -3.70
CA LEU A 320 -18.89 22.64 -3.77
C LEU A 320 -19.14 23.46 -5.04
N GLY A 321 -19.47 24.74 -4.86
CA GLY A 321 -19.56 25.74 -5.93
C GLY A 321 -18.24 26.45 -6.21
N THR A 322 -18.24 27.31 -7.24
CA THR A 322 -17.08 28.11 -7.64
C THR A 322 -16.47 28.89 -6.47
N GLY A 323 -15.14 28.80 -6.32
CA GLY A 323 -14.39 29.49 -5.27
C GLY A 323 -14.46 28.85 -3.88
N GLN A 324 -15.28 27.81 -3.70
CA GLN A 324 -15.32 27.07 -2.43
C GLN A 324 -14.19 26.04 -2.37
N THR A 325 -13.64 25.88 -1.17
CA THR A 325 -12.61 24.88 -0.86
C THR A 325 -13.06 24.01 0.30
N LEU A 326 -13.00 22.69 0.11
CA LEU A 326 -12.96 21.74 1.22
C LEU A 326 -11.51 21.37 1.48
N ARG A 327 -10.99 21.68 2.67
CA ARG A 327 -9.63 21.35 3.08
C ARG A 327 -9.65 20.38 4.25
N LEU A 328 -9.08 19.20 4.04
CA LEU A 328 -9.04 18.13 5.02
C LEU A 328 -7.80 18.23 5.92
N GLY A 329 -7.71 17.36 6.94
CA GLY A 329 -6.61 17.32 7.89
C GLY A 329 -5.22 17.16 7.26
N THR A 330 -4.17 17.23 8.07
CA THR A 330 -2.77 17.04 7.60
C THR A 330 -2.57 15.65 7.00
N ALA A 331 -3.16 14.62 7.62
CA ALA A 331 -3.45 13.32 7.00
C ALA A 331 -4.98 13.16 6.95
N GLY A 332 -5.61 13.86 6.01
CA GLY A 332 -7.06 13.87 5.83
C GLY A 332 -7.49 13.02 4.64
N GLY A 333 -8.79 12.74 4.54
CA GLY A 333 -9.29 11.95 3.43
C GLY A 333 -10.80 11.85 3.32
N ILE A 334 -11.22 11.22 2.23
CA ILE A 334 -12.60 10.85 1.95
C ILE A 334 -12.64 9.35 1.72
N GLN A 335 -13.56 8.64 2.39
CA GLN A 335 -13.82 7.23 2.09
C GLN A 335 -15.25 6.97 1.63
N LEU A 336 -15.42 6.00 0.72
CA LEU A 336 -16.63 5.17 0.72
C LEU A 336 -16.31 3.93 1.56
N VAL A 337 -17.17 3.61 2.51
CA VAL A 337 -17.09 2.32 3.21
C VAL A 337 -17.63 1.21 2.30
N ASN A 338 -17.34 -0.05 2.66
CA ASN A 338 -17.81 -1.19 1.88
C ASN A 338 -19.35 -1.21 1.76
N GLY A 339 -19.83 -1.32 0.53
CA GLY A 339 -21.27 -1.36 0.21
C GLY A 339 -21.96 0.01 0.13
N ALA A 340 -21.27 1.12 0.44
CA ALA A 340 -21.85 2.45 0.28
C ALA A 340 -22.14 2.77 -1.19
N ARG A 341 -23.18 3.59 -1.40
CA ARG A 341 -23.50 4.18 -2.71
C ARG A 341 -22.48 5.24 -3.11
N ALA A 342 -22.52 5.62 -4.38
CA ALA A 342 -21.61 6.61 -4.94
C ALA A 342 -21.56 7.93 -4.15
N LEU A 343 -20.36 8.50 -4.08
CA LEU A 343 -20.13 9.85 -3.56
C LEU A 343 -19.51 10.70 -4.66
N THR A 344 -20.08 11.87 -4.91
CA THR A 344 -19.51 12.89 -5.79
C THR A 344 -19.04 14.09 -4.98
N VAL A 345 -17.81 14.54 -5.20
CA VAL A 345 -17.23 15.72 -4.52
C VAL A 345 -17.08 16.85 -5.53
N GLY A 346 -17.82 17.93 -5.29
CA GLY A 346 -17.91 19.07 -6.20
C GLY A 346 -18.99 18.91 -7.26
N VAL A 347 -19.41 20.05 -7.81
CA VAL A 347 -20.39 20.12 -8.90
C VAL A 347 -19.67 20.21 -10.24
N SER A 348 -20.10 19.41 -11.22
CA SER A 348 -19.53 19.44 -12.57
C SER A 348 -19.64 20.85 -13.18
N GLY A 349 -18.58 21.31 -13.83
CA GLY A 349 -18.49 22.66 -14.41
C GLY A 349 -18.14 23.78 -13.43
N GLN A 350 -18.17 23.52 -12.11
CA GLN A 350 -17.81 24.52 -11.10
C GLN A 350 -16.33 24.44 -10.74
N THR A 351 -15.68 25.60 -10.58
CA THR A 351 -14.27 25.70 -10.18
C THR A 351 -14.13 25.71 -8.65
N SER A 352 -14.36 24.54 -8.06
CA SER A 352 -14.17 24.29 -6.62
C SER A 352 -12.85 23.57 -6.34
N THR A 353 -12.39 23.60 -5.08
CA THR A 353 -11.13 22.98 -4.66
C THR A 353 -11.33 21.94 -3.58
N LEU A 354 -10.63 20.81 -3.70
CA LEU A 354 -10.41 19.84 -2.62
C LEU A 354 -8.92 19.82 -2.26
N SER A 355 -8.60 19.91 -0.97
CA SER A 355 -7.22 19.96 -0.48
C SER A 355 -7.05 19.21 0.84
N ALA A 356 -5.81 19.11 1.31
CA ALA A 356 -5.43 18.57 2.63
C ALA A 356 -4.30 19.42 3.22
N GLY A 357 -3.96 19.21 4.49
CA GLY A 357 -2.97 20.03 5.21
C GLY A 357 -3.54 20.71 6.46
N GLY A 358 -4.79 20.47 6.80
CA GLY A 358 -5.44 21.00 8.00
C GLY A 358 -5.77 22.50 7.88
N ALA A 359 -6.23 23.08 9.00
CA ALA A 359 -6.72 24.46 9.03
C ALA A 359 -5.64 25.53 8.87
N VAL A 360 -4.37 25.19 9.08
CA VAL A 360 -3.24 26.11 8.96
C VAL A 360 -2.77 26.13 7.51
N THR A 361 -2.76 27.31 6.88
CA THR A 361 -2.22 27.48 5.51
C THR A 361 -0.75 27.12 5.43
N ASN A 362 -0.28 26.63 4.27
CA ASN A 362 1.12 26.24 4.06
C ASN A 362 1.59 25.13 5.01
N THR A 363 0.70 24.18 5.31
CA THR A 363 1.05 22.93 5.97
C THR A 363 1.02 21.81 4.94
N ILE A 364 2.06 20.98 4.91
CA ILE A 364 2.14 19.81 4.03
C ILE A 364 0.96 18.87 4.33
N GLY A 365 0.29 18.41 3.27
CA GLY A 365 -0.89 17.54 3.38
C GLY A 365 -0.72 16.20 2.67
N SER A 366 -1.36 15.17 3.21
CA SER A 366 -1.70 13.95 2.49
C SER A 366 -3.22 13.88 2.36
N LEU A 367 -3.70 13.81 1.12
CA LEU A 367 -5.11 13.61 0.78
C LEU A 367 -5.35 12.15 0.41
N PHE A 368 -6.10 11.43 1.23
CA PHE A 368 -6.51 10.06 0.97
C PHE A 368 -7.87 10.02 0.30
N LEU A 369 -7.98 9.33 -0.84
CA LEU A 369 -9.25 9.00 -1.47
C LEU A 369 -9.40 7.49 -1.46
N THR A 370 -10.21 6.99 -0.52
CA THR A 370 -10.35 5.57 -0.26
C THR A 370 -11.69 5.04 -0.75
N ASN A 371 -11.70 4.17 -1.76
CA ASN A 371 -12.95 3.53 -2.18
C ASN A 371 -12.99 2.06 -1.71
N ASN A 372 -13.78 1.76 -0.68
CA ASN A 372 -13.99 0.37 -0.24
C ASN A 372 -15.21 -0.30 -0.88
N SER A 373 -15.92 0.41 -1.77
CA SER A 373 -17.00 -0.12 -2.59
C SER A 373 -16.44 -0.62 -3.92
N SER A 374 -16.66 -1.89 -4.24
CA SER A 374 -16.23 -2.50 -5.51
C SER A 374 -17.26 -2.33 -6.64
N VAL A 375 -18.37 -1.64 -6.37
CA VAL A 375 -19.48 -1.45 -7.31
C VAL A 375 -19.72 0.02 -7.62
N GLU A 376 -19.46 0.89 -6.66
CA GLU A 376 -19.81 2.31 -6.73
C GLU A 376 -18.57 3.20 -6.88
N LEU A 377 -18.79 4.39 -7.41
CA LEU A 377 -17.72 5.34 -7.71
C LEU A 377 -17.53 6.36 -6.58
N LEU A 378 -16.26 6.67 -6.30
CA LEU A 378 -15.87 7.94 -5.70
C LEU A 378 -15.51 8.91 -6.83
N THR A 379 -16.34 9.92 -7.09
CA THR A 379 -16.08 10.89 -8.17
C THR A 379 -15.63 12.21 -7.58
N ILE A 380 -14.51 12.75 -8.05
CA ILE A 380 -14.00 14.06 -7.65
C ILE A 380 -14.05 15.01 -8.85
N ASN A 381 -14.99 15.96 -8.79
CA ASN A 381 -15.14 17.06 -9.73
C ASN A 381 -14.35 18.30 -9.33
N SER A 382 -14.17 18.53 -8.03
CA SER A 382 -13.31 19.62 -7.54
C SER A 382 -11.86 19.42 -8.00
N ASN A 383 -11.16 20.52 -8.29
CA ASN A 383 -9.74 20.47 -8.55
C ASN A 383 -8.98 20.16 -7.25
N LEU A 384 -8.05 19.22 -7.31
CA LEU A 384 -7.14 18.94 -6.20
C LEU A 384 -6.03 19.99 -6.18
N ALA A 385 -5.79 20.62 -5.03
CA ALA A 385 -4.77 21.66 -4.91
C ALA A 385 -3.96 21.57 -3.62
N ASN A 386 -2.82 22.26 -3.62
CA ASN A 386 -2.00 22.47 -2.43
C ASN A 386 -2.71 23.30 -1.37
N ASN A 387 -2.23 23.19 -0.14
CA ASN A 387 -2.60 24.07 0.94
C ASN A 387 -1.71 25.33 0.92
N GLY A 388 -2.10 26.29 0.08
CA GLY A 388 -1.25 27.44 -0.23
C GLY A 388 0.00 26.98 -1.01
N SER A 389 1.19 27.28 -0.53
CA SER A 389 2.46 26.91 -1.17
C SER A 389 2.94 25.49 -0.83
N SER A 390 2.39 24.86 0.21
CA SER A 390 2.87 23.56 0.68
C SER A 390 2.22 22.40 -0.07
N ALA A 391 3.05 21.43 -0.41
CA ALA A 391 2.66 20.28 -1.20
C ALA A 391 1.54 19.47 -0.55
N VAL A 392 0.58 19.06 -1.37
CA VAL A 392 -0.40 18.01 -1.05
C VAL A 392 -0.08 16.78 -1.89
N THR A 393 0.16 15.66 -1.23
CA THR A 393 0.28 14.35 -1.89
C THR A 393 -1.09 13.71 -1.99
N LEU A 394 -1.47 13.24 -3.17
CA LEU A 394 -2.66 12.44 -3.37
C LEU A 394 -2.33 10.96 -3.17
N ILE A 395 -3.11 10.27 -2.34
CA ILE A 395 -2.98 8.84 -2.10
C ILE A 395 -4.32 8.18 -2.39
N ILE A 396 -4.33 7.26 -3.37
CA ILE A 396 -5.46 6.40 -3.69
C ILE A 396 -5.22 5.05 -3.05
N ASN A 397 -6.25 4.54 -2.39
CA ASN A 397 -6.32 3.18 -1.88
C ASN A 397 -7.79 2.73 -1.94
N GLY A 398 -8.01 1.43 -1.82
CA GLY A 398 -9.36 0.89 -1.95
C GLY A 398 -9.39 -0.62 -2.02
N ALA A 399 -10.61 -1.13 -2.05
CA ALA A 399 -10.86 -2.55 -2.27
C ALA A 399 -10.43 -2.95 -3.70
N PRO A 400 -10.15 -4.24 -3.95
CA PRO A 400 -10.03 -4.75 -5.31
C PRO A 400 -11.25 -4.35 -6.16
N ALA A 401 -11.03 -4.02 -7.43
CA ALA A 401 -12.01 -3.51 -8.39
C ALA A 401 -12.70 -2.17 -8.04
N SER A 402 -12.39 -1.54 -6.90
CA SER A 402 -12.93 -0.22 -6.56
C SER A 402 -12.37 0.87 -7.48
N ARG A 403 -13.19 1.89 -7.76
CA ARG A 403 -12.85 2.96 -8.71
C ARG A 403 -13.03 4.34 -8.10
N THR A 404 -11.96 5.13 -8.14
CA THR A 404 -11.97 6.56 -7.83
C THR A 404 -11.73 7.34 -9.12
N VAL A 405 -12.57 8.31 -9.42
CA VAL A 405 -12.57 9.07 -10.69
C VAL A 405 -12.15 10.52 -10.43
N LEU A 406 -11.16 11.01 -11.16
CA LEU A 406 -10.78 12.43 -11.19
C LEU A 406 -11.18 13.05 -12.52
N THR A 407 -12.01 14.08 -12.47
CA THR A 407 -12.50 14.78 -13.68
C THR A 407 -11.89 16.17 -13.84
N GLY A 408 -11.35 16.76 -12.77
CA GLY A 408 -10.76 18.09 -12.74
C GLY A 408 -9.31 18.17 -13.23
N THR A 409 -8.85 19.41 -13.41
CA THR A 409 -7.44 19.74 -13.69
C THR A 409 -6.76 20.10 -12.37
N ASN A 410 -5.89 19.22 -11.91
CA ASN A 410 -5.35 19.26 -10.56
C ASN A 410 -4.03 20.02 -10.50
N ALA A 411 -3.82 20.76 -9.41
CA ALA A 411 -2.70 21.65 -9.17
C ALA A 411 -1.82 21.23 -7.97
N HIS A 412 -2.06 20.06 -7.38
CA HIS A 412 -1.25 19.54 -6.28
C HIS A 412 0.17 19.17 -6.73
N THR A 413 1.15 19.38 -5.84
CA THR A 413 2.58 19.21 -6.14
C THR A 413 3.27 18.10 -5.35
N GLY A 414 2.56 17.45 -4.42
CA GLY A 414 3.13 16.38 -3.58
C GLY A 414 3.22 15.02 -4.27
N GLY A 415 2.78 14.91 -5.53
CA GLY A 415 2.70 13.66 -6.28
C GLY A 415 1.38 12.92 -6.09
N THR A 416 1.26 11.78 -6.79
CA THR A 416 0.08 10.92 -6.81
C THR A 416 0.52 9.46 -6.64
N GLN A 417 0.12 8.83 -5.53
CA GLN A 417 0.38 7.42 -5.26
C GLN A 417 -0.91 6.62 -5.36
N ILE A 418 -0.92 5.60 -6.22
CA ILE A 418 -2.03 4.65 -6.35
C ILE A 418 -1.58 3.36 -5.68
N SER A 419 -2.04 3.15 -4.45
CA SER A 419 -1.58 2.07 -3.56
C SER A 419 -2.36 0.77 -3.77
N SER A 420 -3.66 0.88 -4.10
CA SER A 420 -4.53 -0.25 -4.46
C SER A 420 -5.78 0.26 -5.19
N GLY A 421 -6.53 -0.65 -5.82
CA GLY A 421 -7.73 -0.32 -6.59
C GLY A 421 -7.42 0.43 -7.89
N ILE A 422 -8.40 1.15 -8.42
CA ILE A 422 -8.32 1.82 -9.71
C ILE A 422 -8.49 3.34 -9.53
N LEU A 423 -7.51 4.12 -9.99
CA LEU A 423 -7.66 5.55 -10.23
C LEU A 423 -8.00 5.77 -11.70
N GLU A 424 -9.20 6.22 -12.00
CA GLU A 424 -9.60 6.65 -13.33
C GLU A 424 -9.41 8.16 -13.49
N VAL A 425 -8.72 8.57 -14.53
CA VAL A 425 -8.55 9.99 -14.89
C VAL A 425 -9.30 10.31 -16.17
N ARG A 426 -9.97 11.48 -16.17
CA ARG A 426 -10.78 12.01 -17.28
C ARG A 426 -10.34 13.40 -17.77
N SER A 427 -9.19 13.87 -17.29
CA SER A 427 -8.63 15.16 -17.67
C SER A 427 -7.13 15.04 -17.92
N ASN A 428 -6.62 15.82 -18.87
CA ASN A 428 -5.19 15.93 -19.19
C ASN A 428 -4.35 16.32 -17.96
N GLY A 429 -4.91 17.13 -17.07
CA GLY A 429 -4.25 17.63 -15.86
C GLY A 429 -4.62 16.89 -14.58
N ALA A 430 -5.25 15.71 -14.67
CA ALA A 430 -5.79 15.01 -13.49
C ALA A 430 -4.72 14.55 -12.49
N LEU A 431 -3.46 14.39 -12.89
CA LEU A 431 -2.43 13.82 -12.02
C LEU A 431 -1.65 14.86 -11.21
N GLY A 432 -1.96 16.16 -11.30
CA GLY A 432 -1.26 17.25 -10.60
C GLY A 432 -0.21 17.96 -11.47
N THR A 433 0.69 18.74 -10.87
CA THR A 433 1.71 19.51 -11.62
C THR A 433 3.15 19.08 -11.34
N SER A 434 3.46 18.60 -10.13
CA SER A 434 4.79 18.05 -9.79
C SER A 434 4.70 16.93 -8.74
N GLY A 435 5.87 16.49 -8.24
CA GLY A 435 5.99 15.27 -7.44
C GLY A 435 5.87 13.98 -8.27
N THR A 436 6.14 12.85 -7.64
CA THR A 436 6.18 11.53 -8.28
C THR A 436 4.77 10.96 -8.52
N VAL A 437 4.54 10.38 -9.68
CA VAL A 437 3.36 9.51 -9.92
C VAL A 437 3.78 8.06 -9.78
N THR A 438 3.16 7.35 -8.84
CA THR A 438 3.47 5.97 -8.48
C THR A 438 2.22 5.10 -8.62
N VAL A 439 2.35 3.98 -9.34
CA VAL A 439 1.37 2.89 -9.37
C VAL A 439 2.02 1.69 -8.72
N VAL A 440 1.46 1.26 -7.58
CA VAL A 440 1.90 0.08 -6.85
C VAL A 440 1.31 -1.16 -7.52
N ASP A 441 2.04 -2.26 -7.45
CA ASP A 441 1.63 -3.59 -7.90
C ASP A 441 0.24 -3.97 -7.36
N GLY A 442 -0.62 -4.47 -8.26
CA GLY A 442 -2.04 -4.72 -8.01
C GLY A 442 -2.97 -3.50 -8.14
N ALA A 443 -2.45 -2.29 -8.41
CA ALA A 443 -3.25 -1.08 -8.63
C ALA A 443 -3.22 -0.62 -10.10
N THR A 444 -4.24 0.13 -10.52
CA THR A 444 -4.36 0.59 -11.92
C THR A 444 -4.55 2.11 -12.01
N LEU A 445 -3.79 2.73 -12.91
CA LEU A 445 -4.12 4.04 -13.50
C LEU A 445 -4.94 3.80 -14.78
N ALA A 446 -6.23 4.11 -14.73
CA ALA A 446 -7.14 4.02 -15.86
C ALA A 446 -7.33 5.38 -16.56
N LEU A 447 -7.36 5.38 -17.89
CA LEU A 447 -7.53 6.57 -18.73
C LEU A 447 -8.85 6.50 -19.50
N SER A 448 -9.56 7.63 -19.57
CA SER A 448 -10.79 7.73 -20.36
C SER A 448 -11.05 9.14 -20.88
N GLY A 449 -11.74 9.24 -22.02
CA GLY A 449 -12.31 10.51 -22.51
C GLY A 449 -11.44 11.31 -23.48
N ASN A 450 -10.55 10.65 -24.24
CA ASN A 450 -9.69 11.28 -25.26
C ASN A 450 -8.62 12.22 -24.66
N ILE A 451 -7.96 11.78 -23.59
CA ILE A 451 -7.04 12.61 -22.82
C ILE A 451 -5.58 12.37 -23.20
N THR A 452 -4.75 13.39 -22.99
CA THR A 452 -3.30 13.32 -23.09
C THR A 452 -2.66 13.47 -21.71
N ILE A 453 -1.93 12.45 -21.27
CA ILE A 453 -1.13 12.49 -20.05
C ILE A 453 0.31 12.87 -20.41
N SER A 454 0.66 14.13 -20.15
CA SER A 454 2.02 14.67 -20.32
C SER A 454 2.89 14.52 -19.07
N ARG A 455 2.28 14.23 -17.91
CA ARG A 455 3.00 13.97 -16.66
C ARG A 455 3.90 12.74 -16.80
N ALA A 456 5.11 12.82 -16.25
CA ALA A 456 5.97 11.64 -16.10
C ALA A 456 5.35 10.66 -15.09
N LEU A 457 5.21 9.41 -15.53
CA LEU A 457 4.76 8.27 -14.74
C LEU A 457 5.98 7.53 -14.20
N ALA A 458 6.55 8.05 -13.12
CA ALA A 458 7.93 7.74 -12.72
C ALA A 458 8.14 6.33 -12.12
N ALA A 459 7.11 5.74 -11.51
CA ALA A 459 7.26 4.48 -10.78
C ALA A 459 6.02 3.60 -10.96
N ILE A 460 6.03 2.77 -12.00
CA ILE A 460 4.93 1.85 -12.32
C ILE A 460 5.34 0.41 -12.02
N GLY A 461 4.41 -0.37 -11.46
CA GLY A 461 4.59 -1.79 -11.24
C GLY A 461 3.32 -2.62 -11.30
N GLY A 462 3.49 -3.88 -11.63
CA GLY A 462 2.44 -4.90 -11.61
C GLY A 462 1.58 -4.98 -12.86
N PHE A 463 0.68 -5.96 -12.85
CA PHE A 463 -0.32 -6.15 -13.92
C PHE A 463 -1.61 -5.41 -13.64
N GLY A 464 -1.63 -4.56 -12.60
CA GLY A 464 -2.80 -3.81 -12.17
C GLY A 464 -3.91 -4.65 -11.56
N ASP A 465 -5.01 -3.98 -11.23
CA ASP A 465 -6.17 -4.60 -10.57
C ASP A 465 -6.79 -5.68 -11.48
N GLY A 466 -6.90 -6.89 -10.95
CA GLY A 466 -7.37 -8.06 -11.69
C GLY A 466 -6.49 -8.48 -12.86
N ASN A 467 -5.22 -8.06 -12.90
CA ASN A 467 -4.26 -8.30 -14.00
C ASN A 467 -4.68 -7.68 -15.35
N ASN A 468 -5.40 -6.57 -15.33
CA ASN A 468 -5.92 -5.93 -16.54
C ASN A 468 -5.07 -4.77 -17.08
N GLY A 469 -3.90 -4.52 -16.51
CA GLY A 469 -3.01 -3.40 -16.82
C GLY A 469 -2.82 -2.47 -15.62
N ALA A 470 -1.56 -2.19 -15.26
CA ALA A 470 -1.22 -1.11 -14.32
C ALA A 470 -1.47 0.27 -14.94
N ILE A 471 -1.35 0.37 -16.26
CA ILE A 471 -1.87 1.48 -17.06
C ILE A 471 -2.92 0.90 -18.01
N ARG A 472 -4.14 1.45 -17.99
CA ARG A 472 -5.26 0.89 -18.76
C ARG A 472 -6.07 1.98 -19.45
N SER A 473 -6.16 1.97 -20.77
CA SER A 473 -7.12 2.81 -21.51
C SER A 473 -8.47 2.10 -21.53
N ILE A 474 -9.47 2.66 -20.86
CA ILE A 474 -10.79 2.00 -20.72
C ILE A 474 -11.84 2.56 -21.69
N SER A 475 -11.64 3.77 -22.23
CA SER A 475 -12.49 4.36 -23.27
C SER A 475 -11.83 5.53 -23.99
N GLY A 476 -12.20 5.74 -25.27
CA GLY A 476 -11.70 6.84 -26.09
C GLY A 476 -10.26 6.63 -26.56
N ASP A 477 -9.74 7.65 -27.25
CA ASP A 477 -8.40 7.66 -27.84
C ASP A 477 -7.44 8.43 -26.92
N ASN A 478 -6.79 7.70 -26.02
CA ASN A 478 -5.93 8.30 -25.01
C ASN A 478 -4.46 8.29 -25.44
N ILE A 479 -3.71 9.28 -24.96
CA ILE A 479 -2.30 9.48 -25.28
C ILE A 479 -1.48 9.58 -24.00
N ILE A 480 -0.34 8.90 -23.94
CA ILE A 480 0.71 9.15 -22.95
C ILE A 480 1.92 9.72 -23.67
N SER A 481 2.24 10.99 -23.39
CA SER A 481 3.40 11.69 -23.94
C SER A 481 4.49 11.95 -22.90
N GLY A 482 4.16 11.82 -21.61
CA GLY A 482 5.14 11.83 -20.53
C GLY A 482 5.99 10.56 -20.49
N ALA A 483 7.18 10.66 -19.90
CA ALA A 483 8.05 9.50 -19.70
C ALA A 483 7.39 8.46 -18.78
N ILE A 484 7.58 7.18 -19.08
CA ILE A 484 7.14 6.05 -18.23
C ILE A 484 8.39 5.44 -17.59
N GLY A 485 8.58 5.72 -16.31
CA GLY A 485 9.65 5.21 -15.45
C GLY A 485 9.23 3.93 -14.72
N GLN A 486 10.22 3.07 -14.48
CA GLN A 486 9.97 1.67 -14.09
C GLN A 486 10.75 1.29 -12.85
N ASN A 487 10.06 0.56 -11.97
CA ASN A 487 10.69 -0.12 -10.84
C ASN A 487 10.34 -1.62 -10.81
N ALA A 488 9.40 -2.11 -11.62
CA ALA A 488 8.92 -3.49 -11.61
C ALA A 488 8.51 -3.96 -13.01
N MET A 489 8.22 -5.25 -13.17
CA MET A 489 7.48 -5.72 -14.34
C MET A 489 6.08 -5.10 -14.33
N PHE A 490 5.54 -4.76 -15.50
CA PHE A 490 4.20 -4.19 -15.56
C PHE A 490 3.51 -4.39 -16.91
N MET A 491 2.19 -4.20 -16.90
CA MET A 491 1.35 -4.29 -18.08
C MET A 491 0.69 -2.96 -18.43
N ILE A 492 0.68 -2.66 -19.73
CA ILE A 492 -0.11 -1.58 -20.34
C ILE A 492 -1.20 -2.22 -21.19
N ALA A 493 -2.45 -1.77 -21.04
CA ALA A 493 -3.57 -2.35 -21.76
C ALA A 493 -4.53 -1.30 -22.34
N ALA A 494 -5.29 -1.72 -23.35
CA ALA A 494 -6.46 -1.00 -23.85
C ALA A 494 -7.67 -1.94 -23.90
N ASP A 495 -8.82 -1.47 -23.43
CA ASP A 495 -10.08 -2.21 -23.48
C ASP A 495 -10.71 -2.17 -24.87
N ALA A 496 -11.63 -3.09 -25.15
CA ALA A 496 -12.37 -3.12 -26.40
C ALA A 496 -13.02 -1.75 -26.69
N GLY A 497 -12.79 -1.21 -27.88
CA GLY A 497 -13.30 0.12 -28.27
C GLY A 497 -12.49 1.31 -27.74
N ALA A 498 -11.39 1.09 -27.02
CA ALA A 498 -10.44 2.13 -26.62
C ALA A 498 -9.13 2.02 -27.41
N SER A 499 -8.43 3.14 -27.53
CA SER A 499 -7.07 3.22 -28.05
C SER A 499 -6.14 3.85 -27.02
N LEU A 500 -4.90 3.39 -26.99
CA LEU A 500 -3.83 3.98 -26.19
C LEU A 500 -2.59 4.20 -27.06
N THR A 501 -2.26 5.47 -27.32
CA THR A 501 -1.03 5.84 -28.02
C THR A 501 0.04 6.26 -27.03
N ILE A 502 1.18 5.58 -27.04
CA ILE A 502 2.36 5.95 -26.25
C ILE A 502 3.34 6.66 -27.17
N GLN A 503 3.58 7.95 -26.92
CA GLN A 503 4.41 8.81 -27.78
C GLN A 503 5.42 9.64 -26.98
N SER A 504 5.98 9.05 -25.92
CA SER A 504 7.06 9.67 -25.15
C SER A 504 8.26 9.99 -26.04
N THR A 505 8.73 11.24 -25.97
CA THR A 505 9.98 11.67 -26.62
C THR A 505 11.23 11.16 -25.90
N SER A 506 11.07 10.74 -24.64
CA SER A 506 12.11 10.04 -23.88
C SER A 506 12.05 8.54 -24.12
N VAL A 507 13.22 7.90 -24.15
CA VAL A 507 13.30 6.43 -24.16
C VAL A 507 12.56 5.88 -22.95
N MET A 508 11.60 4.99 -23.18
CA MET A 508 11.04 4.19 -22.10
C MET A 508 12.04 3.09 -21.75
N THR A 509 12.83 3.33 -20.72
CA THR A 509 13.83 2.37 -20.27
C THR A 509 13.20 1.29 -19.40
N TYR A 510 13.27 0.02 -19.82
CA TYR A 510 12.82 -1.13 -19.03
C TYR A 510 13.99 -2.02 -18.60
N SER A 511 14.06 -2.31 -17.30
CA SER A 511 14.96 -3.32 -16.71
C SER A 511 14.22 -4.61 -16.30
N SER A 512 12.91 -4.66 -16.60
CA SER A 512 12.00 -5.75 -16.29
C SER A 512 11.03 -5.99 -17.46
N ALA A 513 10.26 -7.07 -17.43
CA ALA A 513 9.32 -7.37 -18.50
C ALA A 513 8.22 -6.28 -18.61
N LEU A 514 8.00 -5.78 -19.84
CA LEU A 514 6.89 -4.93 -20.22
C LEU A 514 5.92 -5.76 -21.07
N THR A 515 4.66 -5.81 -20.67
CA THR A 515 3.59 -6.49 -21.40
C THR A 515 2.58 -5.51 -21.96
N PHE A 516 2.19 -5.70 -23.21
CA PHE A 516 1.04 -5.02 -23.81
C PHE A 516 -0.12 -6.00 -23.93
N GLY A 517 -1.35 -5.56 -23.69
CA GLY A 517 -2.52 -6.41 -23.91
C GLY A 517 -3.85 -5.66 -23.89
N GLY A 518 -4.91 -6.39 -23.54
CA GLY A 518 -6.29 -5.93 -23.69
C GLY A 518 -6.85 -6.19 -25.10
N ALA A 519 -8.14 -5.92 -25.28
CA ALA A 519 -8.88 -6.16 -26.52
C ALA A 519 -8.97 -4.92 -27.44
N GLY A 520 -8.48 -3.78 -26.97
CA GLY A 520 -8.36 -2.54 -27.75
C GLY A 520 -7.01 -2.42 -28.45
N THR A 521 -6.71 -1.20 -28.90
CA THR A 521 -5.47 -0.90 -29.63
C THR A 521 -4.45 -0.24 -28.71
N VAL A 522 -3.23 -0.77 -28.67
CA VAL A 522 -2.07 -0.08 -28.09
C VAL A 522 -1.07 0.24 -29.21
N THR A 523 -0.86 1.53 -29.46
CA THR A 523 0.09 2.04 -30.45
C THR A 523 1.32 2.59 -29.74
N VAL A 524 2.52 2.15 -30.10
CA VAL A 524 3.77 2.62 -29.49
C VAL A 524 4.57 3.41 -30.53
N ASN A 525 4.54 4.73 -30.40
CA ASN A 525 5.28 5.73 -31.19
C ASN A 525 6.42 6.33 -30.36
N ALA A 526 7.15 5.48 -29.64
CA ALA A 526 8.22 5.89 -28.72
C ALA A 526 9.35 4.87 -28.75
N VAL A 527 10.56 5.30 -28.36
CA VAL A 527 11.71 4.38 -28.25
C VAL A 527 11.56 3.54 -26.97
N LEU A 528 11.59 2.22 -27.12
CA LEU A 528 11.64 1.25 -26.03
C LEU A 528 13.10 0.82 -25.81
N GLY A 529 13.69 1.15 -24.66
CA GLY A 529 15.08 0.82 -24.34
C GLY A 529 15.18 -0.23 -23.23
N GLY A 530 15.37 -1.50 -23.58
CA GLY A 530 15.58 -2.56 -22.59
C GLY A 530 17.03 -2.64 -22.13
N THR A 531 17.28 -2.81 -20.82
CA THR A 531 18.56 -3.35 -20.34
C THR A 531 18.37 -4.85 -20.12
N ALA A 532 19.07 -5.67 -20.91
CA ALA A 532 19.05 -7.13 -20.81
C ALA A 532 19.65 -7.64 -19.49
#